data_AF-A0A0E3RBR3-F1
#
_entry.id   AF-A0A0E3RBR3-F1
#
_cell.length_a   1.000
_cell.length_b   1.000
_cell.length_c   1.000
_cell.angle_alpha   90.00
_cell.angle_beta   90.00
_cell.angle_gamma   90.00
#
_symmetry.space_group_name_H-M   'P 1'
#
loop_
_entity.id
_entity.type
_entity.pdbx_description
1 polymer ?
#
loop_
_entity_poly.entity_id
_entity_poly.type
_entity_poly.pdbx_seq_one_letter_code
_entity_poly.pdbx_strand_id
1 'polypeptide(L)'
;MKARSRILSNTSKLTRTIILMGILLISSCSIAYAETNELPVSINEQTSTTLSIDMAKEIAAFYLVELSGTIPELSGWENAVVEPDITFYDLEGNITAYSFDVMKNSEYDGYIITSATKDKYPILEFSKGQLPTKISTMVEKSENEVENYANKNKLNVEESVPVYEGATFYYTQYSLLDSKNGNKKKVVVDLVTSNIECAENVSNTSKDKVKTVKVETVNSDEIEEAWNYLEDQVVEESDEIGTVSSTESTYSTQAVGYYKKISGVPYYLALTYGCAPTAGGMVLGYWDGNGYPNFPTGNTLMSELATAMGTYNYSTSVSKIDDGINTVCDNHGYSNFNSVNDYTLTKSELMSEINTTRPFVLSMQGGGVGSGHTGAYKNHSVTCVGYGISGTTVYAYLHDGWDSSEHYITFGNWNSSTATWVRP
;
A
#
# COMPACT_ATOMS: atom_id res chain seq x y z
N MET A 1 -10.04 62.27 -81.93
CA MET A 1 -10.35 61.15 -82.85
C MET A 1 -10.85 59.94 -82.04
N LYS A 2 -11.36 58.90 -82.72
CA LYS A 2 -11.73 57.58 -82.15
C LYS A 2 -10.48 56.82 -81.64
N ALA A 3 -10.49 55.69 -80.91
CA ALA A 3 -11.33 55.04 -79.87
C ALA A 3 -11.05 53.49 -79.89
N ARG A 4 -11.29 52.75 -78.77
CA ARG A 4 -11.22 51.26 -78.58
C ARG A 4 -9.79 50.64 -78.50
N SER A 5 -9.52 49.44 -77.92
CA SER A 5 -10.15 48.49 -76.93
C SER A 5 -9.06 47.46 -76.47
N ARG A 6 -9.02 46.80 -75.28
CA ARG A 6 -9.88 45.74 -74.65
C ARG A 6 -10.08 44.49 -75.56
N ILE A 7 -10.08 43.20 -75.10
CA ILE A 7 -10.55 42.56 -73.82
C ILE A 7 -9.92 41.13 -73.55
N LEU A 8 -10.39 40.37 -72.51
CA LEU A 8 -9.99 39.00 -72.01
C LEU A 8 -10.49 37.80 -72.91
N SER A 9 -10.50 36.47 -72.60
CA SER A 9 -10.14 35.54 -71.46
C SER A 9 -9.62 34.15 -72.02
N ASN A 10 -9.71 32.88 -71.51
CA ASN A 10 -10.47 32.11 -70.46
C ASN A 10 -9.73 30.81 -69.95
N THR A 11 -10.43 29.74 -69.45
CA THR A 11 -9.87 28.59 -68.65
C THR A 11 -10.48 27.16 -68.86
N SER A 12 -9.72 26.07 -68.57
CA SER A 12 -10.12 24.68 -68.09
C SER A 12 -8.86 23.75 -67.93
N LYS A 13 -8.63 22.80 -66.98
CA LYS A 13 -9.32 21.60 -66.37
C LYS A 13 -9.36 20.34 -67.28
N LEU A 14 -9.09 19.07 -66.89
CA LEU A 14 -8.63 18.35 -65.66
C LEU A 14 -8.29 16.83 -65.96
N THR A 15 -7.76 16.03 -65.00
CA THR A 15 -7.72 14.50 -64.88
C THR A 15 -6.73 13.64 -65.71
N ARG A 16 -6.33 12.37 -65.35
CA ARG A 16 -5.94 11.68 -64.07
C ARG A 16 -5.38 10.23 -64.31
N THR A 17 -4.45 9.73 -63.47
CA THR A 17 -4.15 8.30 -63.10
C THR A 17 -3.43 7.31 -64.06
N ILE A 18 -2.39 6.58 -63.58
CA ILE A 18 -2.17 5.08 -63.58
C ILE A 18 -0.79 4.72 -62.97
N ILE A 19 -0.57 3.44 -62.58
CA ILE A 19 0.47 2.92 -61.64
C ILE A 19 1.22 1.71 -62.23
N LEU A 20 2.48 1.46 -61.81
CA LEU A 20 3.21 0.18 -61.52
C LEU A 20 4.75 0.43 -61.63
N MET A 21 5.72 -0.39 -61.18
CA MET A 21 5.92 -1.35 -60.07
C MET A 21 7.17 -2.19 -60.41
N GLY A 22 8.20 -2.27 -59.56
CA GLY A 22 9.42 -3.05 -59.86
C GLY A 22 10.52 -2.95 -58.79
N ILE A 23 11.25 -4.05 -58.55
CA ILE A 23 12.09 -4.25 -57.35
C ILE A 23 13.59 -4.18 -57.67
N LEU A 24 14.30 -3.36 -56.87
CA LEU A 24 15.67 -3.48 -56.33
C LEU A 24 16.82 -4.04 -57.21
N LEU A 25 17.94 -3.30 -57.27
CA LEU A 25 19.26 -3.93 -57.11
C LEU A 25 20.30 -2.97 -56.46
N ILE A 26 20.90 -3.50 -55.41
CA ILE A 26 21.96 -3.02 -54.50
C ILE A 26 23.01 -2.07 -55.13
N SER A 27 23.34 -0.99 -54.41
CA SER A 27 24.64 -0.31 -54.50
C SER A 27 25.12 0.05 -53.08
N SER A 28 26.38 -0.26 -52.76
CA SER A 28 26.95 -0.15 -51.41
C SER A 28 27.73 1.15 -51.20
N CYS A 29 27.30 1.96 -50.22
CA CYS A 29 28.10 3.02 -49.61
C CYS A 29 28.06 2.86 -48.09
N SER A 30 29.22 2.77 -47.46
CA SER A 30 29.36 2.74 -46.00
C SER A 30 29.02 4.10 -45.40
N ILE A 31 28.07 4.15 -44.48
CA ILE A 31 27.87 5.27 -43.57
C ILE A 31 28.24 4.78 -42.17
N ALA A 32 29.11 5.51 -41.48
CA ALA A 32 29.40 5.24 -40.08
C ALA A 32 28.22 5.73 -39.24
N TYR A 33 27.53 4.80 -38.57
CA TYR A 33 26.55 5.16 -37.56
C TYR A 33 27.29 5.66 -36.32
N ALA A 34 27.08 6.93 -35.98
CA ALA A 34 27.16 7.35 -34.59
C ALA A 34 25.87 6.89 -33.92
N GLU A 35 25.96 6.03 -32.91
CA GLU A 35 24.80 5.57 -32.14
C GLU A 35 24.31 6.70 -31.23
N THR A 36 23.49 7.59 -31.77
CA THR A 36 22.58 8.41 -30.97
C THR A 36 21.50 7.47 -30.41
N ASN A 37 21.77 6.89 -29.24
CA ASN A 37 20.79 6.14 -28.45
C ASN A 37 19.74 7.07 -27.83
N GLU A 38 19.04 7.83 -28.68
CA GLU A 38 17.71 8.32 -28.39
C GLU A 38 16.75 7.13 -28.51
N LEU A 39 16.75 6.29 -27.46
CA LEU A 39 15.59 5.47 -27.15
C LEU A 39 14.39 6.41 -27.10
N PRO A 40 13.30 6.16 -27.86
CA PRO A 40 12.11 6.96 -27.73
C PRO A 40 11.56 6.76 -26.32
N VAL A 41 11.75 7.75 -25.45
CA VAL A 41 11.09 7.77 -24.14
C VAL A 41 9.60 7.91 -24.43
N SER A 42 8.91 6.78 -24.44
CA SER A 42 7.45 6.74 -24.37
C SER A 42 7.05 7.24 -23.00
N ILE A 43 7.04 8.57 -22.83
CA ILE A 43 6.29 9.22 -21.77
C ILE A 43 4.84 8.92 -22.09
N ASN A 44 4.36 7.81 -21.56
CA ASN A 44 2.95 7.48 -21.56
C ASN A 44 2.29 8.44 -20.58
N GLU A 45 1.95 9.65 -21.04
CA GLU A 45 1.00 10.55 -20.36
C GLU A 45 -0.42 9.95 -20.44
N GLN A 46 -0.54 8.71 -19.96
CA GLN A 46 -1.80 8.09 -19.60
C GLN A 46 -2.26 8.80 -18.34
N THR A 47 -2.89 9.96 -18.54
CA THR A 47 -3.58 10.71 -17.49
C THR A 47 -4.47 9.73 -16.74
N SER A 48 -4.13 9.44 -15.49
CA SER A 48 -4.79 8.40 -14.69
C SER A 48 -6.24 8.84 -14.46
N THR A 49 -7.14 8.36 -15.32
CA THR A 49 -8.53 8.82 -15.36
C THR A 49 -9.19 8.44 -14.05
N THR A 50 -9.58 9.45 -13.27
CA THR A 50 -10.26 9.24 -12.00
C THR A 50 -11.53 8.40 -12.22
N LEU A 51 -11.63 7.30 -11.49
CA LEU A 51 -12.80 6.42 -11.48
C LEU A 51 -14.01 7.18 -10.90
N SER A 52 -15.22 6.81 -11.32
CA SER A 52 -16.42 7.30 -10.65
C SER A 52 -16.57 6.64 -9.28
N ILE A 53 -17.24 7.33 -8.36
CA ILE A 53 -17.59 6.76 -7.05
C ILE A 53 -18.47 5.51 -7.17
N ASP A 54 -19.22 5.36 -8.27
CA ASP A 54 -20.04 4.18 -8.56
C ASP A 54 -19.17 2.96 -8.94
N MET A 55 -18.18 3.12 -9.84
CA MET A 55 -17.23 2.04 -10.17
C MET A 55 -16.36 1.68 -8.96
N ALA A 56 -15.96 2.68 -8.17
CA ALA A 56 -15.29 2.46 -6.88
C ALA A 56 -16.18 1.69 -5.89
N LYS A 57 -17.50 1.96 -5.87
CA LYS A 57 -18.46 1.21 -5.04
C LYS A 57 -18.60 -0.24 -5.51
N GLU A 58 -18.62 -0.49 -6.81
CA GLU A 58 -18.68 -1.85 -7.38
C GLU A 58 -17.43 -2.66 -6.99
N ILE A 59 -16.24 -2.06 -7.07
CA ILE A 59 -14.98 -2.64 -6.57
C ILE A 59 -15.08 -2.92 -5.06
N ALA A 60 -15.55 -1.96 -4.26
CA ALA A 60 -15.71 -2.15 -2.81
C ALA A 60 -16.72 -3.26 -2.47
N ALA A 61 -17.78 -3.43 -3.25
CA ALA A 61 -18.78 -4.48 -3.08
C ALA A 61 -18.23 -5.86 -3.44
N PHE A 62 -17.45 -5.98 -4.52
CA PHE A 62 -16.73 -7.21 -4.89
C PHE A 62 -15.77 -7.64 -3.77
N TYR A 63 -14.89 -6.74 -3.32
CA TYR A 63 -13.95 -7.04 -2.25
C TYR A 63 -14.62 -7.29 -0.90
N LEU A 64 -15.79 -6.70 -0.61
CA LEU A 64 -16.54 -7.02 0.60
C LEU A 64 -16.91 -8.52 0.66
N VAL A 65 -17.31 -9.10 -0.48
CA VAL A 65 -17.59 -10.54 -0.59
C VAL A 65 -16.29 -11.34 -0.40
N GLU A 66 -15.23 -11.02 -1.15
CA GLU A 66 -13.93 -11.72 -1.03
C GLU A 66 -13.38 -11.71 0.41
N LEU A 67 -13.35 -10.54 1.05
CA LEU A 67 -12.82 -10.33 2.39
C LEU A 67 -13.62 -11.11 3.43
N SER A 68 -14.95 -11.15 3.30
CA SER A 68 -15.81 -11.91 4.20
C SER A 68 -15.64 -13.43 4.07
N GLY A 69 -15.40 -13.93 2.85
CA GLY A 69 -15.13 -15.35 2.61
C GLY A 69 -13.70 -15.79 2.95
N THR A 70 -12.74 -14.87 2.88
CA THR A 70 -11.30 -15.17 3.00
C THR A 70 -10.73 -14.96 4.41
N ILE A 71 -11.16 -13.90 5.11
CA ILE A 71 -10.57 -13.47 6.38
C ILE A 71 -11.50 -13.87 7.53
N PRO A 72 -11.13 -14.83 8.41
CA PRO A 72 -12.01 -15.35 9.47
C PRO A 72 -12.59 -14.27 10.38
N GLU A 73 -11.80 -13.23 10.67
CA GLU A 73 -12.17 -12.08 11.51
C GLU A 73 -13.23 -11.17 10.85
N LEU A 74 -13.33 -11.23 9.52
CA LEU A 74 -14.30 -10.51 8.69
C LEU A 74 -15.50 -11.37 8.27
N SER A 75 -15.58 -12.64 8.66
CA SER A 75 -16.72 -13.52 8.30
C SER A 75 -18.11 -12.94 8.65
N GLY A 76 -18.22 -12.07 9.66
CA GLY A 76 -19.45 -11.32 9.96
C GLY A 76 -19.94 -10.37 8.84
N TRP A 77 -19.05 -9.98 7.92
CA TRP A 77 -19.36 -9.18 6.72
C TRP A 77 -20.06 -10.00 5.62
N GLU A 78 -20.21 -11.32 5.77
CA GLU A 78 -20.97 -12.16 4.83
C GLU A 78 -22.42 -11.64 4.77
N ASN A 79 -22.89 -11.17 3.61
CA ASN A 79 -24.17 -10.44 3.46
C ASN A 79 -24.21 -9.11 4.25
N ALA A 80 -23.12 -8.35 4.28
CA ALA A 80 -23.13 -6.90 4.52
C ALA A 80 -23.27 -6.15 3.17
N VAL A 81 -23.39 -4.83 3.20
CA VAL A 81 -23.36 -3.96 2.01
C VAL A 81 -22.39 -2.80 2.19
N VAL A 82 -21.91 -2.21 1.08
CA VAL A 82 -21.11 -0.98 1.09
C VAL A 82 -21.98 0.26 0.83
N GLU A 83 -21.75 1.33 1.58
CA GLU A 83 -22.40 2.65 1.38
C GLU A 83 -21.33 3.76 1.20
N PRO A 84 -21.42 4.63 0.17
CA PRO A 84 -20.41 5.67 -0.07
C PRO A 84 -20.33 6.70 1.06
N ASP A 85 -19.09 7.03 1.45
CA ASP A 85 -18.82 7.83 2.65
C ASP A 85 -17.99 9.09 2.33
N ILE A 86 -16.65 8.98 2.25
CA ILE A 86 -15.73 10.11 2.05
C ILE A 86 -15.02 10.00 0.71
N THR A 87 -14.99 11.10 -0.03
CA THR A 87 -14.03 11.30 -1.13
C THR A 87 -12.76 11.91 -0.55
N PHE A 88 -11.64 11.23 -0.69
CA PHE A 88 -10.32 11.69 -0.27
C PHE A 88 -9.56 12.35 -1.41
N TYR A 89 -8.69 13.29 -1.05
CA TYR A 89 -7.86 14.03 -1.99
C TYR A 89 -6.36 13.84 -1.71
N ASP A 90 -5.51 14.15 -2.68
CA ASP A 90 -4.08 14.38 -2.43
C ASP A 90 -3.84 15.83 -1.92
N LEU A 91 -2.59 16.13 -1.56
CA LEU A 91 -2.17 17.46 -1.10
C LEU A 91 -2.44 18.57 -2.14
N GLU A 92 -2.19 18.29 -3.42
CA GLU A 92 -2.45 19.16 -4.55
C GLU A 92 -3.95 19.53 -4.67
N GLY A 93 -4.84 18.54 -4.51
CA GLY A 93 -6.31 18.65 -4.55
C GLY A 93 -6.99 17.77 -5.59
N ASN A 94 -6.33 16.77 -6.15
CA ASN A 94 -6.92 15.74 -7.01
C ASN A 94 -7.58 14.65 -6.15
N ILE A 95 -8.56 13.91 -6.68
CA ILE A 95 -9.18 12.80 -5.94
C ILE A 95 -8.22 11.60 -5.96
N THR A 96 -7.94 11.05 -4.78
CA THR A 96 -6.95 9.96 -4.57
C THR A 96 -7.61 8.62 -4.19
N ALA A 97 -8.72 8.67 -3.44
CA ALA A 97 -9.39 7.48 -2.90
C ALA A 97 -10.85 7.75 -2.53
N TYR A 98 -11.63 6.69 -2.34
CA TYR A 98 -13.00 6.72 -1.84
C TYR A 98 -13.14 5.76 -0.65
N SER A 99 -13.75 6.19 0.47
CA SER A 99 -14.23 5.25 1.49
C SER A 99 -15.67 4.86 1.28
N PHE A 100 -15.97 3.65 1.72
CA PHE A 100 -17.30 3.09 1.83
C PHE A 100 -17.46 2.49 3.23
N ASP A 101 -18.54 2.84 3.92
CA ASP A 101 -18.91 2.21 5.18
C ASP A 101 -19.45 0.80 4.90
N VAL A 102 -19.00 -0.18 5.68
CA VAL A 102 -19.51 -1.56 5.64
C VAL A 102 -20.67 -1.67 6.62
N MET A 103 -21.87 -1.86 6.06
CA MET A 103 -23.12 -1.84 6.79
C MET A 103 -23.69 -3.24 6.92
N LYS A 104 -23.81 -3.73 8.17
CA LYS A 104 -24.37 -5.04 8.51
C LYS A 104 -25.66 -4.86 9.29
N ASN A 105 -26.78 -5.37 8.77
CA ASN A 105 -28.12 -5.19 9.36
C ASN A 105 -28.50 -3.71 9.59
N SER A 106 -27.98 -2.79 8.75
CA SER A 106 -28.08 -1.33 8.90
C SER A 106 -27.33 -0.73 10.11
N GLU A 107 -26.43 -1.48 10.74
CA GLU A 107 -25.43 -0.99 11.70
C GLU A 107 -24.03 -0.96 11.03
N TYR A 108 -23.15 -0.07 11.51
CA TYR A 108 -21.77 0.05 11.02
C TYR A 108 -20.91 -1.10 11.57
N ASP A 109 -20.29 -1.90 10.69
CA ASP A 109 -19.36 -2.99 11.04
C ASP A 109 -17.96 -2.78 10.41
N GLY A 110 -17.66 -1.58 9.91
CA GLY A 110 -16.33 -1.21 9.41
C GLY A 110 -16.33 -0.32 8.18
N TYR A 111 -15.22 -0.31 7.43
CA TYR A 111 -15.05 0.42 6.18
C TYR A 111 -14.12 -0.31 5.20
N ILE A 112 -14.21 0.07 3.92
CA ILE A 112 -13.28 -0.25 2.84
C ILE A 112 -12.88 1.06 2.15
N ILE A 113 -11.60 1.24 1.81
CA ILE A 113 -11.07 2.33 0.99
C ILE A 113 -10.59 1.77 -0.35
N THR A 114 -11.13 2.28 -1.45
CA THR A 114 -10.64 1.98 -2.80
C THR A 114 -9.79 3.13 -3.34
N SER A 115 -8.90 2.83 -4.28
CA SER A 115 -8.26 3.88 -5.07
C SER A 115 -9.30 4.57 -5.97
N ALA A 116 -9.10 5.87 -6.21
CA ALA A 116 -9.81 6.61 -7.24
C ALA A 116 -9.07 6.57 -8.60
N THR A 117 -7.86 6.02 -8.66
CA THR A 117 -6.98 6.06 -9.83
C THR A 117 -6.22 4.74 -10.04
N LYS A 118 -5.86 4.40 -11.29
CA LYS A 118 -5.27 3.09 -11.64
C LYS A 118 -3.76 2.98 -11.44
N ASP A 119 -3.10 4.03 -10.94
CA ASP A 119 -1.69 4.06 -10.53
C ASP A 119 -1.45 3.55 -9.09
N LYS A 120 -2.48 3.02 -8.43
CA LYS A 120 -2.43 2.41 -7.10
C LYS A 120 -3.24 1.12 -7.09
N TYR A 121 -3.07 0.28 -6.07
CA TYR A 121 -3.88 -0.93 -5.87
C TYR A 121 -5.39 -0.60 -5.78
N PRO A 122 -6.29 -1.47 -6.29
CA PRO A 122 -7.73 -1.20 -6.29
C PRO A 122 -8.31 -0.98 -4.90
N ILE A 123 -7.90 -1.79 -3.92
CA ILE A 123 -8.14 -1.58 -2.49
C ILE A 123 -6.88 -1.01 -1.85
N LEU A 124 -7.04 0.00 -1.00
CA LEU A 124 -5.96 0.67 -0.30
C LEU A 124 -5.95 0.35 1.20
N GLU A 125 -7.13 0.20 1.81
CA GLU A 125 -7.29 -0.08 3.24
C GLU A 125 -8.69 -0.65 3.53
N PHE A 126 -8.86 -1.36 4.64
CA PHE A 126 -10.16 -1.72 5.20
C PHE A 126 -10.00 -2.06 6.69
N SER A 127 -11.07 -1.93 7.48
CA SER A 127 -11.04 -2.32 8.90
C SER A 127 -12.44 -2.45 9.48
N LYS A 128 -12.56 -3.17 10.61
CA LYS A 128 -13.73 -3.08 11.51
C LYS A 128 -13.64 -1.92 12.50
N GLY A 129 -12.51 -1.21 12.55
CA GLY A 129 -12.36 0.04 13.28
C GLY A 129 -13.07 1.21 12.58
N GLN A 130 -13.03 2.40 13.19
CA GLN A 130 -13.48 3.63 12.56
C GLN A 130 -12.37 4.25 11.69
N LEU A 131 -12.75 4.89 10.59
CA LEU A 131 -11.85 5.76 9.81
C LEU A 131 -11.26 6.86 10.71
N PRO A 132 -9.95 7.19 10.62
CA PRO A 132 -9.34 8.28 11.38
C PRO A 132 -10.02 9.64 11.23
N THR A 133 -10.61 9.92 10.06
CA THR A 133 -11.45 11.10 9.78
C THR A 133 -12.80 11.12 10.52
N LYS A 134 -13.24 9.99 11.10
CA LYS A 134 -14.46 9.84 11.91
C LYS A 134 -14.18 9.73 13.41
N ILE A 135 -12.93 9.51 13.83
CA ILE A 135 -12.57 9.42 15.25
C ILE A 135 -12.59 10.83 15.86
N SER A 136 -13.60 11.15 16.67
CA SER A 136 -13.83 12.51 17.18
C SER A 136 -12.58 13.09 17.88
N THR A 137 -11.88 12.29 18.71
CA THR A 137 -10.67 12.75 19.41
C THR A 137 -9.43 12.95 18.53
N MET A 138 -9.49 12.64 17.23
CA MET A 138 -8.51 13.03 16.22
C MET A 138 -8.96 14.31 15.49
N VAL A 139 -10.22 14.34 15.06
CA VAL A 139 -10.86 15.52 14.41
C VAL A 139 -10.81 16.75 15.33
N GLU A 140 -11.28 16.62 16.57
CA GLU A 140 -11.27 17.69 17.59
C GLU A 140 -9.85 18.24 17.81
N LYS A 141 -8.81 17.39 17.81
CA LYS A 141 -7.41 17.86 17.94
C LYS A 141 -6.96 18.61 16.70
N SER A 142 -7.28 18.10 15.51
CA SER A 142 -6.95 18.74 14.25
C SER A 142 -7.57 20.14 14.14
N GLU A 143 -8.84 20.26 14.56
CA GLU A 143 -9.57 21.53 14.66
C GLU A 143 -8.93 22.48 15.69
N ASN A 144 -8.64 21.99 16.91
CA ASN A 144 -7.98 22.81 17.94
C ASN A 144 -6.59 23.31 17.50
N GLU A 145 -5.77 22.48 16.85
CA GLU A 145 -4.44 22.90 16.40
C GLU A 145 -4.49 23.91 15.23
N VAL A 146 -5.41 23.72 14.28
CA VAL A 146 -5.58 24.73 13.22
C VAL A 146 -6.20 26.02 13.74
N GLU A 147 -7.12 25.99 14.71
CA GLU A 147 -7.62 27.18 15.39
C GLU A 147 -6.52 27.90 16.17
N ASN A 148 -5.69 27.18 16.93
CA ASN A 148 -4.55 27.73 17.65
C ASN A 148 -3.56 28.43 16.68
N TYR A 149 -3.28 27.79 15.54
CA TYR A 149 -2.46 28.38 14.48
C TYR A 149 -3.11 29.59 13.83
N ALA A 150 -4.40 29.53 13.48
CA ALA A 150 -5.15 30.60 12.84
C ALA A 150 -5.21 31.84 13.74
N ASN A 151 -5.60 31.67 15.01
CA ASN A 151 -5.61 32.74 16.02
C ASN A 151 -4.23 33.39 16.21
N LYS A 152 -3.17 32.58 16.33
CA LYS A 152 -1.78 33.05 16.44
C LYS A 152 -1.33 33.89 15.24
N ASN A 153 -1.79 33.53 14.04
CA ASN A 153 -1.43 34.19 12.77
C ASN A 153 -2.45 35.25 12.28
N LYS A 154 -3.57 35.43 12.99
CA LYS A 154 -4.69 36.34 12.63
C LYS A 154 -5.39 35.97 11.31
N LEU A 155 -5.46 34.67 11.06
CA LEU A 155 -6.21 34.04 9.98
C LEU A 155 -7.57 33.56 10.51
N ASN A 156 -8.54 33.37 9.62
CA ASN A 156 -9.77 32.65 9.89
C ASN A 156 -9.69 31.27 9.20
N VAL A 157 -10.29 30.23 9.78
CA VAL A 157 -10.53 28.95 9.08
C VAL A 157 -11.76 29.12 8.19
N GLU A 158 -11.70 28.64 6.94
CA GLU A 158 -12.84 28.66 5.99
C GLU A 158 -13.42 27.26 5.75
N GLU A 159 -12.60 26.34 5.24
CA GLU A 159 -13.01 25.04 4.71
C GLU A 159 -11.96 23.99 5.05
N SER A 160 -12.38 22.72 5.18
CA SER A 160 -11.52 21.57 5.41
C SER A 160 -11.75 20.49 4.35
N VAL A 161 -10.69 19.77 3.99
CA VAL A 161 -10.70 18.69 2.99
C VAL A 161 -9.93 17.49 3.55
N PRO A 162 -10.51 16.26 3.56
CA PRO A 162 -9.81 15.06 3.99
C PRO A 162 -8.80 14.61 2.92
N VAL A 163 -7.57 14.35 3.33
CA VAL A 163 -6.45 13.98 2.46
C VAL A 163 -5.89 12.62 2.86
N TYR A 164 -5.59 11.78 1.87
CA TYR A 164 -5.12 10.40 2.05
C TYR A 164 -3.89 10.12 1.18
N GLU A 165 -2.72 10.04 1.81
CA GLU A 165 -1.45 9.70 1.14
C GLU A 165 -1.03 8.24 1.44
N GLY A 166 -1.94 7.40 1.94
CA GLY A 166 -1.73 5.99 2.31
C GLY A 166 -2.21 5.65 3.73
N ALA A 167 -2.18 4.36 4.09
CA ALA A 167 -2.83 3.79 5.28
C ALA A 167 -2.27 4.23 6.65
N THR A 168 -1.31 5.16 6.69
CA THR A 168 -0.87 5.85 7.92
C THR A 168 -0.83 7.38 7.78
N PHE A 169 -1.23 7.90 6.62
CA PHE A 169 -1.06 9.29 6.21
C PHE A 169 -2.41 9.97 5.96
N TYR A 170 -3.20 10.00 7.03
CA TYR A 170 -4.48 10.71 7.11
C TYR A 170 -4.25 12.17 7.53
N TYR A 171 -4.64 13.10 6.67
CA TYR A 171 -4.53 14.53 6.95
C TYR A 171 -5.87 15.25 6.79
N THR A 172 -5.99 16.41 7.42
CA THR A 172 -6.99 17.43 7.06
C THR A 172 -6.27 18.64 6.48
N GLN A 173 -6.57 18.98 5.23
CA GLN A 173 -6.11 20.21 4.58
C GLN A 173 -7.13 21.32 4.82
N TYR A 174 -6.75 22.35 5.55
CA TYR A 174 -7.57 23.52 5.86
C TYR A 174 -7.21 24.71 4.96
N SER A 175 -8.24 25.34 4.41
CA SER A 175 -8.17 26.67 3.78
C SER A 175 -8.31 27.76 4.85
N LEU A 176 -7.32 28.65 4.92
CA LEU A 176 -7.27 29.76 5.88
C LEU A 176 -7.25 31.11 5.16
N LEU A 177 -7.99 32.10 5.66
CA LEU A 177 -8.07 33.45 5.09
C LEU A 177 -7.38 34.49 5.98
N ASP A 178 -6.47 35.29 5.42
CA ASP A 178 -5.89 36.45 6.11
C ASP A 178 -6.93 37.59 6.23
N SER A 179 -7.35 37.85 7.47
CA SER A 179 -8.36 38.83 7.85
C SER A 179 -8.09 40.28 7.42
N LYS A 180 -6.88 40.62 6.95
CA LYS A 180 -6.49 41.98 6.57
C LYS A 180 -6.39 42.23 5.08
N ASN A 181 -6.15 41.19 4.27
CA ASN A 181 -5.85 41.33 2.85
C ASN A 181 -6.56 40.30 1.95
N GLY A 182 -7.25 39.31 2.52
CA GLY A 182 -8.00 38.31 1.76
C GLY A 182 -7.14 37.24 1.08
N ASN A 183 -5.84 37.16 1.39
CA ASN A 183 -5.00 36.07 0.89
C ASN A 183 -5.41 34.75 1.53
N LYS A 184 -5.69 33.74 0.71
CA LYS A 184 -5.87 32.35 1.17
C LYS A 184 -4.51 31.69 1.40
N LYS A 185 -4.45 30.78 2.38
CA LYS A 185 -3.33 29.89 2.69
C LYS A 185 -3.85 28.47 2.90
N LYS A 186 -3.08 27.46 2.48
CA LYS A 186 -3.34 26.05 2.77
C LYS A 186 -2.46 25.57 3.92
N VAL A 187 -3.05 24.89 4.89
CA VAL A 187 -2.36 24.27 6.03
C VAL A 187 -2.83 22.82 6.17
N VAL A 188 -1.91 21.91 6.44
CA VAL A 188 -2.17 20.48 6.56
C VAL A 188 -1.94 20.05 8.01
N VAL A 189 -2.91 19.34 8.59
CA VAL A 189 -2.78 18.76 9.92
C VAL A 189 -2.87 17.24 9.84
N ASP A 190 -1.91 16.56 10.43
CA ASP A 190 -1.85 15.10 10.56
C ASP A 190 -2.85 14.64 11.63
N LEU A 191 -3.82 13.80 11.25
CA LEU A 191 -4.87 13.32 12.17
C LEU A 191 -4.33 12.33 13.22
N VAL A 192 -3.23 11.64 12.91
CA VAL A 192 -2.63 10.61 13.78
C VAL A 192 -1.66 11.23 14.79
N THR A 193 -0.88 12.24 14.38
CA THR A 193 0.15 12.87 15.23
C THR A 193 -0.21 14.28 15.71
N SER A 194 -1.28 14.89 15.17
CA SER A 194 -1.68 16.29 15.42
C SER A 194 -0.61 17.33 15.06
N ASN A 195 0.38 16.98 14.23
CA ASN A 195 1.37 17.92 13.73
C ASN A 195 0.80 18.78 12.58
N ILE A 196 1.26 20.02 12.52
CA ILE A 196 0.77 21.05 11.59
C ILE A 196 1.89 21.53 10.65
N GLU A 197 1.72 21.34 9.34
CA GLU A 197 2.67 21.80 8.31
C GLU A 197 1.99 22.74 7.30
N CYS A 198 2.67 23.80 6.87
CA CYS A 198 2.16 24.71 5.85
C CYS A 198 2.29 24.06 4.48
N ALA A 199 1.22 23.98 3.68
CA ALA A 199 1.20 23.21 2.43
C ALA A 199 2.29 23.62 1.43
N GLU A 200 2.63 24.92 1.37
CA GLU A 200 3.74 25.47 0.57
C GLU A 200 5.10 24.79 0.87
N ASN A 201 5.30 24.29 2.09
CA ASN A 201 6.50 23.56 2.49
C ASN A 201 6.36 22.03 2.32
N VAL A 202 5.15 21.46 2.32
CA VAL A 202 4.94 19.98 2.34
C VAL A 202 5.50 19.31 1.08
N SER A 203 5.44 19.98 -0.06
CA SER A 203 6.07 19.54 -1.32
C SER A 203 7.60 19.38 -1.25
N ASN A 204 8.24 20.03 -0.26
CA ASN A 204 9.67 19.90 0.05
C ASN A 204 9.92 19.08 1.32
N THR A 205 9.13 19.19 2.41
CA THR A 205 9.37 18.42 3.64
C THR A 205 9.06 16.94 3.49
N SER A 206 8.13 16.54 2.61
CA SER A 206 8.01 15.13 2.18
C SER A 206 9.30 14.67 1.51
N LYS A 207 9.76 15.37 0.47
CA LYS A 207 10.98 15.03 -0.30
C LYS A 207 12.27 15.14 0.52
N ASP A 208 12.35 16.02 1.51
CA ASP A 208 13.52 16.19 2.39
C ASP A 208 13.54 15.19 3.56
N LYS A 209 12.39 14.73 4.05
CA LYS A 209 12.32 13.55 4.94
C LYS A 209 12.59 12.25 4.17
N VAL A 210 12.19 12.18 2.90
CA VAL A 210 12.44 11.06 1.97
C VAL A 210 13.88 11.05 1.44
N LYS A 211 14.68 12.11 1.55
CA LYS A 211 16.06 12.18 0.99
C LYS A 211 17.07 11.16 1.54
N THR A 212 16.72 10.37 2.55
CA THR A 212 17.51 9.21 3.03
C THR A 212 16.77 7.87 2.94
N VAL A 213 15.58 7.83 2.35
CA VAL A 213 14.86 6.58 2.02
C VAL A 213 14.69 6.55 0.51
N LYS A 214 15.30 5.55 -0.16
CA LYS A 214 14.78 5.15 -1.46
C LYS A 214 13.39 4.58 -1.22
N VAL A 215 12.36 5.39 -1.45
CA VAL A 215 11.02 4.86 -1.69
C VAL A 215 11.10 4.23 -3.08
N GLU A 216 11.44 2.95 -3.11
CA GLU A 216 11.42 2.18 -4.35
C GLU A 216 9.96 2.09 -4.80
N THR A 217 9.71 2.55 -6.02
CA THR A 217 8.37 2.61 -6.61
C THR A 217 7.76 1.22 -6.60
N VAL A 218 6.54 1.09 -6.04
CA VAL A 218 5.70 -0.10 -6.23
C VAL A 218 5.71 -0.43 -7.72
N ASN A 219 6.05 -1.67 -8.08
CA ASN A 219 6.29 -1.99 -9.48
C ASN A 219 5.00 -1.79 -10.27
N SER A 220 5.07 -1.08 -11.40
CA SER A 220 3.92 -0.79 -12.27
C SER A 220 3.16 -2.06 -12.63
N ASP A 221 3.91 -3.11 -12.88
CA ASP A 221 3.44 -4.39 -13.38
C ASP A 221 2.56 -5.12 -12.34
N GLU A 222 2.82 -4.96 -11.03
CA GLU A 222 1.97 -5.54 -9.98
C GLU A 222 0.62 -4.81 -9.86
N ILE A 223 0.62 -3.49 -10.11
CA ILE A 223 -0.60 -2.67 -10.09
C ILE A 223 -1.41 -2.95 -11.36
N GLU A 224 -0.75 -3.10 -12.52
CA GLU A 224 -1.38 -3.49 -13.77
C GLU A 224 -1.99 -4.90 -13.68
N GLU A 225 -1.28 -5.88 -13.11
CA GLU A 225 -1.81 -7.22 -12.82
C GLU A 225 -3.04 -7.15 -11.88
N ALA A 226 -3.00 -6.28 -10.86
CA ALA A 226 -4.11 -6.10 -9.93
C ALA A 226 -5.36 -5.48 -10.56
N TRP A 227 -5.22 -4.58 -11.54
CA TRP A 227 -6.34 -4.03 -12.30
C TRP A 227 -6.86 -5.01 -13.36
N ASN A 228 -5.95 -5.68 -14.08
CA ASN A 228 -6.29 -6.70 -15.07
C ASN A 228 -7.09 -7.85 -14.45
N TYR A 229 -6.73 -8.32 -13.24
CA TYR A 229 -7.48 -9.35 -12.52
C TYR A 229 -8.95 -8.94 -12.29
N LEU A 230 -9.21 -7.69 -11.87
CA LEU A 230 -10.57 -7.20 -11.66
C LEU A 230 -11.32 -6.99 -12.98
N GLU A 231 -10.64 -6.50 -14.02
CA GLU A 231 -11.24 -6.32 -15.33
C GLU A 231 -11.62 -7.66 -15.96
N ASP A 232 -10.79 -8.71 -15.83
CA ASP A 232 -11.13 -10.07 -16.24
C ASP A 232 -12.35 -10.62 -15.46
N GLN A 233 -12.39 -10.46 -14.14
CA GLN A 233 -13.55 -10.92 -13.33
C GLN A 233 -14.85 -10.16 -13.63
N VAL A 234 -14.78 -8.87 -13.98
CA VAL A 234 -15.95 -8.08 -14.41
C VAL A 234 -16.37 -8.40 -15.85
N VAL A 235 -15.43 -8.79 -16.72
CA VAL A 235 -15.71 -9.18 -18.11
C VAL A 235 -16.35 -10.57 -18.20
N GLU A 236 -15.92 -11.55 -17.41
CA GLU A 236 -16.49 -12.92 -17.45
C GLU A 236 -18.00 -12.96 -17.12
N GLU A 237 -18.50 -12.14 -16.19
CA GLU A 237 -19.96 -12.04 -15.93
C GLU A 237 -20.73 -11.30 -17.05
N SER A 238 -20.05 -10.46 -17.84
CA SER A 238 -20.71 -9.57 -18.81
C SER A 238 -21.27 -10.29 -20.05
N ASP A 239 -20.70 -11.44 -20.42
CA ASP A 239 -21.17 -12.26 -21.56
C ASP A 239 -22.39 -13.15 -21.20
N GLU A 240 -22.71 -13.36 -19.91
CA GLU A 240 -23.92 -14.09 -19.49
C GLU A 240 -25.14 -13.17 -19.25
N ILE A 241 -24.95 -11.91 -18.84
CA ILE A 241 -26.05 -11.04 -18.38
C ILE A 241 -26.65 -10.18 -19.51
N GLY A 242 -27.47 -10.83 -20.34
CA GLY A 242 -28.29 -10.18 -21.36
C GLY A 242 -29.44 -9.32 -20.82
N THR A 243 -29.17 -8.04 -20.54
CA THR A 243 -30.16 -6.94 -20.33
C THR A 243 -31.21 -7.12 -19.22
N VAL A 244 -30.87 -6.72 -17.98
CA VAL A 244 -31.87 -6.40 -16.94
C VAL A 244 -31.49 -5.07 -16.25
N SER A 245 -32.49 -4.28 -15.85
CA SER A 245 -32.30 -2.97 -15.21
C SER A 245 -32.34 -3.07 -13.68
N SER A 246 -31.29 -2.56 -13.04
CA SER A 246 -31.36 -1.83 -11.75
C SER A 246 -32.14 -2.48 -10.58
N THR A 247 -31.70 -3.65 -10.11
CA THR A 247 -31.93 -4.13 -8.73
C THR A 247 -30.77 -5.03 -8.30
N GLU A 248 -30.19 -4.75 -7.13
CA GLU A 248 -29.34 -5.63 -6.30
C GLU A 248 -28.46 -6.64 -7.06
N SER A 249 -27.22 -6.24 -7.36
CA SER A 249 -26.17 -7.12 -7.89
C SER A 249 -25.70 -8.11 -6.82
N THR A 250 -26.33 -9.29 -6.79
CA THR A 250 -25.97 -10.39 -5.90
C THR A 250 -24.70 -11.09 -6.41
N TYR A 251 -23.53 -10.47 -6.18
CA TYR A 251 -22.23 -11.05 -6.52
C TYR A 251 -22.05 -12.44 -5.87
N SER A 252 -21.99 -13.48 -6.70
CA SER A 252 -21.98 -14.89 -6.28
C SER A 252 -20.73 -15.64 -6.78
N THR A 253 -19.64 -14.92 -6.99
CA THR A 253 -18.33 -15.46 -7.33
C THR A 253 -17.61 -15.99 -6.08
N GLN A 254 -17.39 -17.31 -6.03
CA GLN A 254 -16.62 -17.93 -4.94
C GLN A 254 -15.12 -17.73 -5.17
N ALA A 255 -14.62 -16.54 -4.84
CA ALA A 255 -13.18 -16.26 -4.79
C ALA A 255 -12.49 -17.23 -3.81
N VAL A 256 -11.52 -18.00 -4.29
CA VAL A 256 -10.81 -19.01 -3.49
C VAL A 256 -9.67 -18.34 -2.72
N GLY A 257 -10.03 -17.65 -1.63
CA GLY A 257 -9.08 -17.01 -0.72
C GLY A 257 -7.99 -17.97 -0.25
N TYR A 258 -6.73 -17.67 -0.58
CA TYR A 258 -5.59 -18.55 -0.28
C TYR A 258 -4.86 -18.04 0.95
N TYR A 259 -4.69 -18.89 1.97
CA TYR A 259 -3.77 -18.61 3.07
C TYR A 259 -2.87 -19.80 3.38
N LYS A 260 -1.68 -19.52 3.91
CA LYS A 260 -0.75 -20.52 4.42
C LYS A 260 -0.12 -20.02 5.73
N LYS A 261 -0.20 -20.85 6.76
CA LYS A 261 0.29 -20.58 8.11
C LYS A 261 1.21 -21.71 8.57
N ILE A 262 2.25 -21.38 9.30
CA ILE A 262 3.22 -22.31 9.88
C ILE A 262 2.76 -22.65 11.30
N SER A 263 2.31 -23.88 11.51
CA SER A 263 1.97 -24.38 12.83
C SER A 263 3.22 -24.73 13.65
N GLY A 264 3.11 -24.67 14.97
CA GLY A 264 4.19 -25.02 15.89
C GLY A 264 5.19 -23.89 16.19
N VAL A 265 5.03 -22.70 15.62
CA VAL A 265 5.71 -21.49 16.12
C VAL A 265 5.15 -21.17 17.53
N PRO A 266 5.98 -20.97 18.56
CA PRO A 266 5.50 -20.61 19.89
C PRO A 266 5.10 -19.13 19.99
N TYR A 267 4.39 -18.79 21.06
CA TYR A 267 4.10 -17.41 21.48
C TYR A 267 4.96 -17.07 22.71
N TYR A 268 5.79 -16.03 22.60
CA TYR A 268 6.60 -15.50 23.70
C TYR A 268 6.33 -14.00 23.88
N LEU A 269 6.26 -13.52 25.12
CA LEU A 269 5.92 -12.12 25.42
C LEU A 269 7.19 -11.27 25.60
N ALA A 270 7.23 -10.10 24.96
CA ALA A 270 8.39 -9.18 24.93
C ALA A 270 8.60 -8.35 26.20
N LEU A 271 7.86 -8.67 27.28
CA LEU A 271 7.81 -7.93 28.54
C LEU A 271 9.17 -7.67 29.20
N THR A 272 10.15 -8.55 28.96
CA THR A 272 11.46 -8.52 29.65
C THR A 272 12.61 -8.15 28.72
N TYR A 273 12.52 -8.46 27.42
CA TYR A 273 13.66 -8.42 26.49
C TYR A 273 13.44 -7.56 25.24
N GLY A 274 12.21 -7.08 25.01
CA GLY A 274 11.90 -6.27 23.83
C GLY A 274 11.66 -7.11 22.57
N CYS A 275 11.21 -6.44 21.51
CA CYS A 275 10.56 -7.09 20.38
C CYS A 275 11.45 -8.04 19.56
N ALA A 276 12.66 -7.60 19.16
CA ALA A 276 13.52 -8.41 18.28
C ALA A 276 14.06 -9.71 18.92
N PRO A 277 14.55 -9.73 20.19
CA PRO A 277 14.92 -10.98 20.86
C PRO A 277 13.72 -11.92 21.05
N THR A 278 12.52 -11.37 21.25
CA THR A 278 11.29 -12.16 21.35
C THR A 278 10.89 -12.80 20.03
N ALA A 279 10.90 -12.04 18.93
CA ALA A 279 10.61 -12.56 17.60
C ALA A 279 11.65 -13.62 17.15
N GLY A 280 12.95 -13.32 17.29
CA GLY A 280 14.01 -14.31 17.06
C GLY A 280 13.87 -15.56 17.93
N GLY A 281 13.39 -15.38 19.17
CA GLY A 281 13.09 -16.48 20.09
C GLY A 281 11.95 -17.37 19.60
N MET A 282 10.89 -16.81 19.03
CA MET A 282 9.82 -17.61 18.42
C MET A 282 10.31 -18.39 17.19
N VAL A 283 11.14 -17.76 16.34
CA VAL A 283 11.71 -18.42 15.15
C VAL A 283 12.63 -19.59 15.54
N LEU A 284 13.53 -19.41 16.51
CA LEU A 284 14.35 -20.51 17.01
C LEU A 284 13.55 -21.56 17.79
N GLY A 285 12.52 -21.16 18.53
CA GLY A 285 11.59 -22.07 19.20
C GLY A 285 10.72 -22.90 18.23
N TYR A 286 10.48 -22.41 17.00
CA TYR A 286 9.94 -23.25 15.93
C TYR A 286 10.97 -24.30 15.49
N TRP A 287 12.22 -23.90 15.25
CA TRP A 287 13.27 -24.82 14.80
C TRP A 287 13.62 -25.88 15.85
N ASP A 288 13.51 -25.58 17.15
CA ASP A 288 13.63 -26.53 18.25
C ASP A 288 12.66 -27.71 18.09
N GLY A 289 11.38 -27.41 17.83
CA GLY A 289 10.35 -28.40 17.52
C GLY A 289 10.47 -29.04 16.12
N ASN A 290 11.28 -28.48 15.22
CA ASN A 290 11.36 -28.86 13.80
C ASN A 290 12.79 -29.26 13.36
N GLY A 291 13.48 -30.02 14.21
CA GLY A 291 14.73 -30.72 13.86
C GLY A 291 15.99 -30.26 14.60
N TYR A 292 15.91 -29.18 15.37
CA TYR A 292 17.05 -28.56 16.05
C TYR A 292 16.84 -28.45 17.58
N PRO A 293 16.59 -29.57 18.29
CA PRO A 293 16.06 -29.63 19.66
C PRO A 293 17.09 -29.36 20.79
N ASN A 294 18.00 -28.41 20.60
CA ASN A 294 18.97 -27.99 21.62
C ASN A 294 18.64 -26.60 22.20
N PHE A 295 17.67 -25.86 21.67
CA PHE A 295 17.43 -24.49 22.10
C PHE A 295 16.73 -24.47 23.47
N PRO A 296 17.10 -23.55 24.38
CA PRO A 296 16.26 -23.26 25.53
C PRO A 296 14.93 -22.64 25.06
N THR A 297 13.94 -22.54 25.94
CA THR A 297 12.61 -22.00 25.60
C THR A 297 12.28 -20.73 26.39
N GLY A 298 11.43 -19.88 25.79
CA GLY A 298 10.89 -18.68 26.41
C GLY A 298 11.96 -17.70 26.92
N ASN A 299 11.84 -17.26 28.17
CA ASN A 299 12.69 -16.21 28.75
C ASN A 299 14.19 -16.50 28.67
N THR A 300 14.63 -17.76 28.75
CA THR A 300 16.06 -18.11 28.65
C THR A 300 16.60 -17.81 27.26
N LEU A 301 15.92 -18.30 26.22
CA LEU A 301 16.28 -18.05 24.81
C LEU A 301 16.21 -16.57 24.45
N MET A 302 15.17 -15.87 24.90
CA MET A 302 15.05 -14.42 24.71
C MET A 302 16.16 -13.64 25.43
N SER A 303 16.63 -14.11 26.59
CA SER A 303 17.77 -13.51 27.31
C SER A 303 19.10 -13.72 26.59
N GLU A 304 19.31 -14.89 25.99
CA GLU A 304 20.50 -15.20 25.20
C GLU A 304 20.52 -14.38 23.91
N LEU A 305 19.39 -14.32 23.19
CA LEU A 305 19.24 -13.48 22.00
C LEU A 305 19.39 -12.00 22.32
N ALA A 306 18.80 -11.49 23.41
CA ALA A 306 18.99 -10.10 23.82
C ALA A 306 20.45 -9.77 24.15
N THR A 307 21.19 -10.73 24.72
CA THR A 307 22.62 -10.58 24.98
C THR A 307 23.43 -10.57 23.67
N ALA A 308 23.13 -11.49 22.75
CA ALA A 308 23.84 -11.64 21.48
C ALA A 308 23.55 -10.51 20.48
N MET A 309 22.31 -10.03 20.41
CA MET A 309 21.90 -8.87 19.61
C MET A 309 22.37 -7.52 20.20
N GLY A 310 22.94 -7.51 21.41
CA GLY A 310 23.35 -6.29 22.11
C GLY A 310 22.17 -5.40 22.51
N THR A 311 21.00 -5.98 22.77
CA THR A 311 19.75 -5.27 23.11
C THR A 311 19.92 -4.44 24.39
N TYR A 312 19.55 -3.17 24.31
CA TYR A 312 19.64 -2.23 25.43
C TYR A 312 18.33 -1.45 25.59
N ASN A 313 17.81 -1.41 26.82
CA ASN A 313 16.54 -0.74 27.16
C ASN A 313 15.38 -1.15 26.21
N TYR A 314 15.20 -2.46 26.03
CA TYR A 314 14.20 -3.09 25.13
C TYR A 314 14.37 -2.77 23.62
N SER A 315 15.42 -2.03 23.25
CA SER A 315 15.71 -1.61 21.88
C SER A 315 16.89 -2.40 21.29
N THR A 316 16.75 -2.79 20.03
CA THR A 316 17.73 -3.60 19.29
C THR A 316 17.97 -2.95 17.94
N SER A 317 19.22 -2.93 17.47
CA SER A 317 19.51 -2.49 16.10
C SER A 317 19.17 -3.63 15.13
N VAL A 318 18.45 -3.33 14.05
CA VAL A 318 18.03 -4.35 13.07
C VAL A 318 19.23 -5.12 12.53
N SER A 319 20.34 -4.42 12.23
CA SER A 319 21.63 -5.00 11.81
C SER A 319 22.42 -5.72 12.92
N LYS A 320 21.73 -6.20 13.96
CA LYS A 320 22.24 -7.13 14.99
C LYS A 320 21.32 -8.35 15.20
N ILE A 321 20.17 -8.42 14.52
CA ILE A 321 19.20 -9.50 14.70
C ILE A 321 19.74 -10.80 14.10
N ASP A 322 20.28 -10.74 12.87
CA ASP A 322 20.98 -11.85 12.21
C ASP A 322 22.24 -12.30 12.97
N ASP A 323 23.15 -11.36 13.28
CA ASP A 323 24.35 -11.62 14.09
C ASP A 323 23.99 -12.33 15.42
N GLY A 324 22.95 -11.84 16.10
CA GLY A 324 22.51 -12.36 17.39
C GLY A 324 21.89 -13.76 17.29
N ILE A 325 21.06 -14.02 16.27
CA ILE A 325 20.47 -15.34 16.02
C ILE A 325 21.57 -16.35 15.64
N ASN A 326 22.48 -15.98 14.74
CA ASN A 326 23.63 -16.82 14.36
C ASN A 326 24.50 -17.18 15.59
N THR A 327 24.81 -16.17 16.42
CA THR A 327 25.56 -16.39 17.67
C THR A 327 24.86 -17.37 18.62
N VAL A 328 23.53 -17.31 18.74
CA VAL A 328 22.77 -18.27 19.57
C VAL A 328 22.70 -19.66 18.92
N CYS A 329 22.63 -19.76 17.59
CA CYS A 329 22.72 -21.04 16.89
C CYS A 329 24.09 -21.72 17.11
N ASP A 330 25.20 -20.99 16.95
CA ASP A 330 26.55 -21.50 17.21
C ASP A 330 26.72 -21.95 18.67
N ASN A 331 26.21 -21.17 19.64
CA ASN A 331 26.28 -21.52 21.07
C ASN A 331 25.55 -22.84 21.41
N HIS A 332 24.48 -23.19 20.68
CA HIS A 332 23.75 -24.45 20.83
C HIS A 332 24.19 -25.56 19.85
N GLY A 333 25.28 -25.32 19.11
CA GLY A 333 25.98 -26.30 18.28
C GLY A 333 25.57 -26.35 16.81
N TYR A 334 24.85 -25.35 16.31
CA TYR A 334 24.24 -25.32 14.97
C TYR A 334 24.94 -24.38 13.99
N SER A 335 26.15 -24.77 13.56
CA SER A 335 26.95 -24.05 12.56
C SER A 335 26.46 -24.18 11.11
N ASN A 336 25.30 -24.81 10.88
CA ASN A 336 24.63 -24.85 9.57
C ASN A 336 23.62 -23.70 9.39
N PHE A 337 23.19 -23.04 10.47
CA PHE A 337 22.25 -21.93 10.36
C PHE A 337 22.89 -20.73 9.67
N ASN A 338 22.16 -20.16 8.72
CA ASN A 338 22.48 -18.92 8.04
C ASN A 338 21.32 -17.94 8.23
N SER A 339 21.43 -17.11 9.28
CA SER A 339 20.51 -15.99 9.50
C SER A 339 21.05 -14.74 8.79
N VAL A 340 20.18 -14.06 8.05
CA VAL A 340 20.56 -12.93 7.18
C VAL A 340 19.45 -11.88 7.22
N ASN A 341 19.81 -10.62 7.50
CA ASN A 341 18.92 -9.50 7.27
C ASN A 341 18.79 -9.18 5.78
N ASP A 342 17.56 -9.19 5.30
CA ASP A 342 17.15 -8.67 4.02
C ASP A 342 16.45 -7.33 4.24
N TYR A 343 17.06 -6.23 3.81
CA TYR A 343 16.55 -4.86 4.01
C TYR A 343 15.42 -4.50 3.03
N THR A 344 14.93 -5.51 2.32
CA THR A 344 13.79 -5.54 1.42
C THR A 344 12.92 -6.74 1.78
N LEU A 345 11.62 -6.63 1.51
CA LEU A 345 10.71 -7.77 1.58
C LEU A 345 9.67 -7.59 0.48
N THR A 346 9.62 -8.52 -0.47
CA THR A 346 8.61 -8.60 -1.52
C THR A 346 7.49 -9.59 -1.16
N LYS A 347 6.34 -9.47 -1.83
CA LYS A 347 5.25 -10.46 -1.76
C LYS A 347 5.77 -11.87 -2.08
N SER A 348 6.64 -11.98 -3.09
CA SER A 348 7.24 -13.24 -3.55
C SER A 348 8.11 -13.90 -2.48
N GLU A 349 8.94 -13.13 -1.77
CA GLU A 349 9.81 -13.66 -0.71
C GLU A 349 9.03 -14.11 0.53
N LEU A 350 8.04 -13.31 0.97
CA LEU A 350 7.08 -13.72 2.01
C LEU A 350 6.43 -15.05 1.64
N MET A 351 5.88 -15.15 0.43
CA MET A 351 5.20 -16.36 -0.03
C MET A 351 6.17 -17.53 -0.15
N SER A 352 7.38 -17.33 -0.66
CA SER A 352 8.40 -18.37 -0.83
C SER A 352 8.88 -18.93 0.51
N GLU A 353 9.25 -18.06 1.46
CA GLU A 353 9.80 -18.47 2.76
C GLU A 353 8.76 -19.24 3.58
N ILE A 354 7.54 -18.70 3.68
CA ILE A 354 6.39 -19.39 4.28
C ILE A 354 6.04 -20.67 3.50
N ASN A 355 6.19 -20.70 2.18
CA ASN A 355 5.94 -21.93 1.41
C ASN A 355 6.89 -23.06 1.77
N THR A 356 8.15 -22.73 2.06
CA THR A 356 9.17 -23.65 2.58
C THR A 356 9.06 -23.94 4.08
N THR A 357 7.96 -23.53 4.73
CA THR A 357 7.70 -23.64 6.17
C THR A 357 8.83 -23.08 7.03
N ARG A 358 9.28 -21.86 6.70
CA ARG A 358 10.28 -21.12 7.47
C ARG A 358 9.65 -19.84 8.03
N PRO A 359 9.44 -19.72 9.36
CA PRO A 359 9.07 -18.46 9.97
C PRO A 359 10.31 -17.55 10.05
N PHE A 360 10.10 -16.24 10.03
CA PHE A 360 11.20 -15.27 10.01
C PHE A 360 10.86 -14.03 10.85
N VAL A 361 11.87 -13.26 11.25
CA VAL A 361 11.63 -12.00 11.97
C VAL A 361 11.29 -10.91 10.96
N LEU A 362 10.14 -10.27 11.11
CA LEU A 362 9.76 -9.09 10.36
C LEU A 362 9.96 -7.86 11.24
N SER A 363 11.03 -7.11 10.99
CA SER A 363 11.25 -5.78 11.57
C SER A 363 10.57 -4.73 10.70
N MET A 364 9.60 -4.00 11.26
CA MET A 364 8.92 -2.90 10.57
C MET A 364 9.43 -1.56 11.09
N GLN A 365 9.71 -0.62 10.18
CA GLN A 365 9.89 0.79 10.50
C GLN A 365 8.61 1.54 10.16
N GLY A 366 8.01 2.24 11.13
CA GLY A 366 6.73 2.92 10.92
C GLY A 366 5.59 1.99 10.47
N GLY A 367 5.56 0.74 10.95
CA GLY A 367 4.47 -0.20 10.66
C GLY A 367 3.12 0.35 11.11
N GLY A 368 2.10 0.21 10.27
CA GLY A 368 0.73 0.69 10.51
C GLY A 368 -0.04 -0.14 11.52
N VAL A 369 -1.37 -0.05 11.47
CA VAL A 369 -2.28 -0.81 12.34
C VAL A 369 -2.43 -2.23 11.79
N GLY A 370 -2.18 -3.23 12.64
CA GLY A 370 -2.53 -4.63 12.37
C GLY A 370 -3.91 -5.00 12.91
N SER A 371 -4.39 -6.20 12.60
CA SER A 371 -5.59 -6.77 13.23
C SER A 371 -5.49 -6.74 14.75
N GLY A 372 -6.62 -6.71 15.47
CA GLY A 372 -6.65 -6.76 16.93
C GLY A 372 -6.14 -5.50 17.65
N HIS A 373 -5.42 -4.61 16.97
CA HIS A 373 -4.85 -3.40 17.56
C HIS A 373 -5.64 -2.13 17.21
N THR A 374 -5.66 -1.18 18.16
CA THR A 374 -6.23 0.17 17.97
C THR A 374 -5.17 1.24 17.70
N GLY A 375 -3.92 0.83 17.48
CA GLY A 375 -2.79 1.73 17.23
C GLY A 375 -1.70 1.06 16.41
N ALA A 376 -0.92 1.87 15.72
CA ALA A 376 0.10 1.41 14.77
C ALA A 376 1.32 0.79 15.48
N TYR A 377 1.90 -0.26 14.86
CA TYR A 377 3.11 -0.95 15.35
C TYR A 377 4.33 -0.02 15.49
N LYS A 378 4.45 1.00 14.63
CA LYS A 378 5.59 1.93 14.56
C LYS A 378 6.89 1.15 14.30
N ASN A 379 7.94 1.39 15.10
CA ASN A 379 9.19 0.64 14.99
C ASN A 379 9.09 -0.60 15.88
N HIS A 380 8.85 -1.77 15.26
CA HIS A 380 8.59 -3.01 15.98
C HIS A 380 9.25 -4.22 15.27
N SER A 381 9.26 -5.37 15.92
CA SER A 381 9.73 -6.62 15.33
C SER A 381 8.87 -7.77 15.80
N VAL A 382 8.30 -8.49 14.85
CA VAL A 382 7.32 -9.58 15.04
C VAL A 382 7.84 -10.82 14.34
N THR A 383 7.24 -11.97 14.61
CA THR A 383 7.51 -13.19 13.84
C THR A 383 6.48 -13.32 12.74
N CYS A 384 6.91 -13.31 11.48
CA CYS A 384 6.01 -13.68 10.39
C CYS A 384 5.86 -15.21 10.37
N VAL A 385 4.61 -15.66 10.47
CA VAL A 385 4.22 -17.08 10.57
C VAL A 385 3.36 -17.55 9.41
N GLY A 386 2.93 -16.65 8.53
CA GLY A 386 2.09 -17.01 7.40
C GLY A 386 1.81 -15.86 6.44
N TYR A 387 1.05 -16.16 5.39
CA TYR A 387 0.44 -15.15 4.53
C TYR A 387 -1.01 -15.51 4.18
N GLY A 388 -1.78 -14.49 3.83
CA GLY A 388 -3.11 -14.60 3.21
C GLY A 388 -3.16 -13.79 1.92
N ILE A 389 -4.05 -14.18 1.00
CA ILE A 389 -4.34 -13.48 -0.25
C ILE A 389 -5.86 -13.39 -0.38
N SER A 390 -6.39 -12.17 -0.49
CA SER A 390 -7.80 -11.87 -0.79
C SER A 390 -7.83 -10.91 -1.96
N GLY A 391 -8.35 -11.36 -3.11
CA GLY A 391 -8.14 -10.70 -4.40
C GLY A 391 -6.65 -10.39 -4.62
N THR A 392 -6.35 -9.11 -4.83
CA THR A 392 -4.98 -8.61 -5.07
C THR A 392 -4.21 -8.26 -3.79
N THR A 393 -4.87 -8.29 -2.64
CA THR A 393 -4.31 -7.88 -1.34
C THR A 393 -3.62 -9.06 -0.65
N VAL A 394 -2.37 -8.85 -0.24
CA VAL A 394 -1.58 -9.82 0.53
C VAL A 394 -1.52 -9.38 1.99
N TYR A 395 -1.61 -10.33 2.91
CA TYR A 395 -1.42 -10.13 4.35
C TYR A 395 -0.24 -10.95 4.83
N ALA A 396 0.55 -10.40 5.76
CA ALA A 396 1.48 -11.17 6.57
C ALA A 396 0.79 -11.55 7.89
N TYR A 397 0.69 -12.84 8.20
CA TYR A 397 0.27 -13.32 9.52
C TYR A 397 1.46 -13.30 10.49
N LEU A 398 1.19 -12.87 11.72
CA LEU A 398 2.17 -12.47 12.71
C LEU A 398 1.90 -13.15 14.05
N HIS A 399 2.96 -13.58 14.73
CA HIS A 399 2.97 -13.62 16.20
C HIS A 399 3.67 -12.34 16.66
N ASP A 400 2.98 -11.48 17.41
CA ASP A 400 3.58 -10.30 18.04
C ASP A 400 4.14 -10.64 19.43
N GLY A 401 4.90 -9.70 20.00
CA GLY A 401 5.45 -9.83 21.35
C GLY A 401 4.60 -9.17 22.45
N TRP A 402 3.39 -8.71 22.14
CA TRP A 402 2.53 -7.97 23.06
C TRP A 402 1.47 -8.86 23.70
N ASP A 403 0.90 -9.81 22.96
CA ASP A 403 -0.03 -10.79 23.49
C ASP A 403 0.25 -12.23 22.97
N SER A 404 -0.75 -13.11 22.98
CA SER A 404 -0.62 -14.52 22.58
C SER A 404 -1.69 -14.94 21.57
N SER A 405 -2.07 -14.01 20.68
CA SER A 405 -3.04 -14.17 19.60
C SER A 405 -2.32 -14.08 18.26
N GLU A 406 -2.85 -14.77 17.25
CA GLU A 406 -2.40 -14.55 15.87
C GLU A 406 -2.95 -13.22 15.39
N HIS A 407 -2.08 -12.39 14.81
CA HIS A 407 -2.44 -11.12 14.18
C HIS A 407 -2.10 -11.17 12.69
N TYR A 408 -2.57 -10.19 11.91
CA TYR A 408 -2.11 -9.94 10.55
C TYR A 408 -1.95 -8.45 10.27
N ILE A 409 -1.17 -8.14 9.25
CA ILE A 409 -1.05 -6.80 8.70
C ILE A 409 -1.09 -6.87 7.16
N THR A 410 -1.71 -5.89 6.52
CA THR A 410 -1.64 -5.70 5.06
C THR A 410 -0.18 -5.52 4.64
N PHE A 411 0.23 -6.26 3.63
CA PHE A 411 1.60 -6.24 3.13
C PHE A 411 1.96 -4.85 2.60
N GLY A 412 3.09 -4.30 3.04
CA GLY A 412 3.51 -2.95 2.70
C GLY A 412 2.93 -1.85 3.60
N ASN A 413 2.16 -2.17 4.63
CA ASN A 413 1.70 -1.18 5.63
C ASN A 413 2.82 -0.82 6.63
N TRP A 414 3.92 -0.28 6.10
CA TRP A 414 5.13 0.13 6.82
C TRP A 414 5.96 1.10 5.95
N ASN A 415 6.74 2.00 6.55
CA ASN A 415 7.63 2.91 5.81
C ASN A 415 8.84 2.18 5.21
N SER A 416 9.33 1.16 5.92
CA SER A 416 10.29 0.17 5.41
C SER A 416 10.18 -1.10 6.25
N SER A 417 10.73 -2.20 5.74
CA SER A 417 10.78 -3.47 6.47
C SER A 417 12.17 -4.11 6.34
N THR A 418 12.46 -5.05 7.21
CA THR A 418 13.61 -5.95 7.09
C THR A 418 13.16 -7.34 7.51
N ALA A 419 13.38 -8.33 6.66
CA ALA A 419 13.16 -9.72 6.98
C ALA A 419 14.48 -10.34 7.45
N THR A 420 14.58 -10.74 8.72
CA THR A 420 15.68 -11.59 9.17
C THR A 420 15.31 -13.04 8.86
N TRP A 421 15.78 -13.53 7.73
CA TRP A 421 15.72 -14.95 7.37
C TRP A 421 16.49 -15.77 8.41
N VAL A 422 16.00 -16.98 8.74
CA VAL A 422 16.67 -17.91 9.66
C VAL A 422 16.60 -19.32 9.06
N ARG A 423 17.65 -19.69 8.32
CA ARG A 423 17.64 -20.85 7.42
C ARG A 423 18.69 -21.89 7.86
N PRO A 424 18.28 -23.11 8.26
CA PRO A 424 19.18 -24.25 8.52
C PRO A 424 19.72 -24.92 7.24
#